data_AF-A0A3M1S6Z0-F1
#
_entry.id   AF-A0A3M1S6Z0-F1
#
_cell.length_a   1.000
_cell.length_b   1.000
_cell.length_c   1.000
_cell.angle_alpha   90.00
_cell.angle_beta   90.00
_cell.angle_gamma   90.00
#
_symmetry.space_group_name_H-M   'P 1'
#
loop_
_entity.id
_entity.type
_entity.pdbx_description
1 polymer ?
#
loop_
_entity_poly.entity_id
_entity_poly.type
_entity_poly.pdbx_seq_one_letter_code
_entity_poly.pdbx_strand_id
1 'polypeptide(L)' 'MGRGIKDIAQRIEHTLLRPDATAKDIENLCNEARRYAFWAVCVNPSW' A
#
# COMPACT_ATOMS: atom_id res chain seq x y z
N MET A 1 -18.32 2.75 20.55
CA MET A 1 -17.75 1.96 19.43
C MET A 1 -16.42 2.60 19.03
N GLY A 2 -15.32 2.16 19.62
CA GLY A 2 -13.99 2.69 19.28
C GLY A 2 -13.50 2.05 17.98
N ARG A 3 -13.09 2.86 17.00
CA ARG A 3 -12.45 2.34 15.78
C ARG A 3 -11.07 1.82 16.16
N GLY A 4 -10.80 0.54 15.86
CA GLY A 4 -9.50 -0.06 16.10
C GLY A 4 -8.49 0.39 15.04
N ILE A 5 -7.20 0.26 15.33
CA ILE A 5 -6.11 0.54 14.36
C ILE A 5 -6.30 -0.28 13.07
N LYS A 6 -6.83 -1.50 13.19
CA LYS A 6 -7.15 -2.35 12.03
C LYS A 6 -8.22 -1.73 11.12
N ASP A 7 -9.20 -1.02 11.68
CA ASP A 7 -10.23 -0.31 10.91
C ASP A 7 -9.69 0.92 10.18
N ILE A 8 -8.58 1.47 10.67
CA ILE A 8 -7.87 2.58 10.03
C ILE A 8 -7.02 2.02 8.89
N ALA A 9 -6.28 0.93 9.13
CA ALA A 9 -5.45 0.28 8.10
C ALA A 9 -6.27 -0.13 6.87
N GLN A 10 -7.48 -0.66 7.07
CA GLN A 10 -8.43 -1.02 6.01
C GLN A 10 -9.05 0.18 5.26
N ARG A 11 -8.59 1.41 5.53
CA ARG A 11 -8.95 2.63 4.79
C ARG A 11 -7.75 3.31 4.15
N ILE A 12 -6.57 2.68 4.20
CA ILE A 12 -5.33 3.21 3.64
C ILE A 12 -5.03 2.50 2.33
N GLU A 13 -4.73 3.28 1.29
CA GLU A 13 -4.14 2.79 0.04
C GLU A 13 -2.65 3.15 0.03
N HIS A 14 -1.79 2.13 0.01
CA HIS A 14 -0.34 2.34 0.04
C HIS A 14 0.15 2.75 -1.34
N THR A 15 0.68 3.97 -1.46
CA THR A 15 0.84 4.63 -2.76
C THR A 15 2.30 4.83 -3.12
N LEU A 16 2.69 4.42 -4.33
CA LEU A 16 3.99 4.70 -4.94
C LEU A 16 3.80 5.16 -6.39
N LEU A 17 3.80 6.48 -6.58
CA LEU A 17 3.63 7.13 -7.89
C LEU A 17 4.89 7.85 -8.38
N ARG A 18 6.05 7.54 -7.77
CA ARG A 18 7.32 8.05 -8.24
C ARG A 18 7.65 7.47 -9.63
N PRO A 19 8.10 8.29 -10.59
CA PRO A 19 8.36 7.83 -11.96
C PRO A 19 9.58 6.90 -12.04
N ASP A 20 10.47 6.95 -11.05
CA ASP A 20 11.67 6.14 -10.94
C ASP A 20 11.50 4.91 -10.04
N ALA A 21 10.25 4.54 -9.70
CA ALA A 21 9.98 3.29 -9.01
C ALA A 21 10.62 2.13 -9.78
N THR A 22 11.02 1.07 -9.08
CA THR A 22 11.55 -0.15 -9.68
C THR A 22 10.62 -1.32 -9.36
N ALA A 23 10.77 -2.45 -10.06
CA ALA A 23 10.00 -3.66 -9.75
C ALA A 23 10.19 -4.10 -8.29
N LYS A 24 11.39 -3.86 -7.74
CA LYS A 24 11.69 -4.15 -6.35
C LYS A 24 10.93 -3.24 -5.39
N ASP A 25 10.75 -1.97 -5.75
CA ASP A 25 9.95 -1.04 -4.94
C ASP A 25 8.48 -1.43 -4.93
N ILE A 26 7.92 -1.89 -6.05
CA ILE A 26 6.54 -2.40 -6.14
C ILE A 26 6.37 -3.67 -5.29
N GLU A 27 7.34 -4.60 -5.35
CA GLU A 27 7.33 -5.79 -4.50
C GLU A 27 7.33 -5.42 -3.01
N ASN A 28 8.18 -4.48 -2.61
CA ASN A 28 8.26 -3.99 -1.24
C ASN A 28 6.94 -3.32 -0.81
N LEU A 29 6.35 -2.47 -1.66
CA LEU A 29 5.06 -1.82 -1.44
C LEU A 29 3.96 -2.86 -1.14
N CYS A 30 3.86 -3.91 -1.97
CA CYS A 30 2.90 -4.99 -1.78
C CYS A 30 3.15 -5.79 -0.50
N ASN A 31 4.41 -6.02 -0.13
CA ASN A 31 4.78 -6.71 1.11
C ASN A 31 4.40 -5.90 2.34
N GLU A 32 4.60 -4.59 2.32
CA GLU A 32 4.20 -3.68 3.39
C GLU A 32 2.68 -3.60 3.52
N ALA A 33 1.97 -3.47 2.40
CA ALA A 33 0.50 -3.45 2.40
C ALA A 33 -0.09 -4.72 3.03
N ARG A 34 0.48 -5.89 2.72
CA ARG A 34 0.12 -7.16 3.37
C ARG A 34 0.48 -7.18 4.85
N ARG A 35 1.69 -6.74 5.21
CA ARG A 35 2.17 -6.73 6.61
C ARG A 35 1.29 -5.87 7.52
N TYR A 36 0.84 -4.72 7.04
CA TYR A 36 0.06 -3.76 7.82
C TYR A 36 -1.45 -3.85 7.59
N ALA A 37 -1.89 -4.79 6.74
CA ALA A 37 -3.29 -4.95 6.35
C ALA A 37 -3.90 -3.64 5.82
N PHE A 38 -3.19 -3.00 4.89
CA PHE A 38 -3.73 -1.89 4.10
C PHE A 38 -4.76 -2.42 3.09
N TRP A 39 -5.66 -1.54 2.66
CA TRP A 39 -6.78 -1.89 1.78
C TRP A 39 -6.31 -2.26 0.38
N ALA A 40 -5.44 -1.42 -0.19
CA ALA A 40 -4.96 -1.56 -1.55
C ALA A 40 -3.55 -0.96 -1.70
N VAL A 41 -2.97 -1.17 -2.88
CA VAL A 41 -1.80 -0.44 -3.35
C VAL A 41 -2.18 0.44 -4.54
N CYS A 42 -1.55 1.60 -4.66
CA CYS A 42 -1.72 2.51 -5.80
C CYS A 42 -0.36 2.73 -6.47
N VAL A 43 -0.25 2.37 -7.75
CA VAL A 43 0.99 2.41 -8.54
C VAL A 43 0.73 3.06 -9.90
N ASN A 44 1.78 3.51 -10.57
CA ASN A 44 1.63 4.01 -11.93
C ASN A 44 1.18 2.86 -12.86
N PRO A 45 0.19 3.05 -13.76
CA PRO A 45 -0.35 1.99 -14.62
C PRO A 45 0.65 1.28 -15.54
N SER A 46 1.86 1.83 -15.71
CA SER A 46 2.92 1.19 -16.49
C SER A 46 3.66 0.06 -15.75
N TRP A 47 3.34 -0.19 -14.47
CA TRP A 47 3.87 -1.28 -13.63
C TRP A 47 2.97 -2.51 -13.66
#